data_AF-A0A7L4TIV3-F1
#
_entry.id   AF-A0A7L4TIV3-F1
#
_cell.length_a   1.000
_cell.length_b   1.000
_cell.length_c   1.000
_cell.angle_alpha   90.00
_cell.angle_beta   90.00
_cell.angle_gamma   90.00
#
_symmetry.space_group_name_H-M   'P 1'
#
loop_
_entity.id
_entity.type
_entity.pdbx_description
1 polymer ?
#
loop_
_entity_poly.entity_id
_entity_poly.type
_entity_poly.pdbx_seq_one_letter_code
_entity_poly.pdbx_strand_id
1 'polypeptide(L)' 'MGEPRIIDTADLDDGVTIGDGSSIWHLSQVRSEAVLGQNVVVGRGAYIGEGVHVGDNCKIQNYALVYEPAKLEDG' A
#
# COMPACT_ATOMS: atom_id res chain seq x y z
N MET A 1 -13.30 -11.33 -5.50
CA MET A 1 -12.89 -9.97 -5.07
C MET A 1 -12.63 -9.14 -6.31
N GLY A 2 -12.65 -7.81 -6.23
CA GLY A 2 -12.44 -6.93 -7.38
C GLY A 2 -10.98 -6.48 -7.48
N GLU A 3 -10.59 -6.00 -8.66
CA GLU A 3 -9.32 -5.33 -8.92
C GLU A 3 -9.01 -4.25 -7.87
N PRO A 4 -7.73 -3.98 -7.56
CA PRO A 4 -7.34 -2.88 -6.68
C PRO A 4 -7.89 -1.53 -7.14
N ARG A 5 -8.32 -0.69 -6.20
CA ARG A 5 -8.70 0.70 -6.48
C ARG A 5 -7.50 1.60 -6.25
N ILE A 6 -6.93 2.12 -7.33
CA ILE A 6 -5.83 3.08 -7.27
C ILE A 6 -6.37 4.43 -7.71
N ILE A 7 -6.27 5.42 -6.84
CA ILE A 7 -6.72 6.78 -7.15
C ILE A 7 -5.64 7.49 -7.98
N ASP A 8 -6.04 8.23 -9.02
CA ASP A 8 -5.15 8.87 -10.01
C ASP A 8 -4.01 9.72 -9.42
N THR A 9 -4.18 10.24 -8.20
CA THR A 9 -3.16 11.06 -7.53
C THR A 9 -2.29 10.28 -6.55
N ALA A 10 -2.39 8.94 -6.51
CA ALA A 10 -1.43 8.09 -5.81
C ALA A 10 -0.17 7.94 -6.67
N ASP A 11 0.99 7.91 -6.02
CA ASP A 11 2.30 7.82 -6.65
C ASP A 11 2.88 6.42 -6.40
N LEU A 12 2.88 5.59 -7.43
CA LEU A 12 3.32 4.19 -7.37
C LEU A 12 4.52 4.04 -8.30
N ASP A 13 5.61 3.47 -7.79
CA ASP A 13 6.70 3.03 -8.65
C ASP A 13 6.30 1.79 -9.47
N ASP A 14 7.07 1.53 -10.53
CA ASP A 14 6.96 0.27 -11.27
C ASP A 14 7.28 -0.94 -10.36
N GLY A 15 6.61 -2.06 -10.61
CA GLY A 15 6.89 -3.33 -9.93
C GLY A 15 6.27 -3.47 -8.53
N VAL A 16 5.47 -2.50 -8.06
CA VAL A 16 4.66 -2.66 -6.85
C VAL A 16 3.62 -3.77 -7.04
N THR A 17 3.47 -4.63 -6.03
CA THR A 17 2.41 -5.66 -6.00
C THR A 17 1.28 -5.23 -5.08
N ILE A 18 0.05 -5.21 -5.60
CA ILE A 18 -1.15 -4.84 -4.84
C ILE A 18 -2.19 -5.94 -4.98
N GLY A 19 -2.54 -6.58 -3.87
CA GLY A 19 -3.55 -7.63 -3.85
C GLY A 19 -4.96 -7.11 -4.11
N ASP A 20 -5.82 -8.00 -4.59
CA ASP A 20 -7.24 -7.71 -4.87
C ASP A 20 -7.96 -7.08 -3.68
N GLY A 21 -8.95 -6.24 -3.98
CA GLY A 21 -9.78 -5.56 -2.97
C GLY A 21 -9.07 -4.41 -2.23
N SER A 22 -7.76 -4.23 -2.43
CA SER A 22 -7.00 -3.15 -1.82
C SER A 22 -7.36 -1.77 -2.40
N SER A 23 -7.14 -0.71 -1.61
CA SER A 23 -7.45 0.68 -1.98
C SER A 23 -6.29 1.60 -1.64
N ILE A 24 -5.78 2.31 -2.65
CA ILE A 24 -4.66 3.23 -2.54
C ILE A 24 -5.16 4.67 -2.75
N TRP A 25 -5.16 5.46 -1.68
CA TRP A 25 -5.83 6.77 -1.66
C TRP A 25 -4.91 7.92 -2.06
N HIS A 26 -5.51 9.10 -2.26
CA HIS A 26 -4.86 10.32 -2.75
C HIS A 26 -3.51 10.61 -2.09
N LEU A 27 -2.49 10.94 -2.91
CA LEU A 27 -1.18 11.41 -2.47
C LEU A 27 -0.39 10.39 -1.63
N SER A 28 -0.86 9.15 -1.54
CA SER A 28 -0.04 8.07 -1.00
C SER A 28 1.11 7.78 -1.96
N GLN A 29 2.19 7.27 -1.41
CA GLN A 29 3.42 6.93 -2.10
C GLN A 29 3.73 5.46 -1.80
N VAL A 30 3.85 4.63 -2.83
CA VAL A 30 4.23 3.21 -2.70
C VAL A 30 5.44 2.95 -3.59
N ARG A 31 6.56 2.61 -2.95
CA ARG A 31 7.86 2.49 -3.62
C ARG A 31 8.12 1.09 -4.16
N SER A 32 9.12 1.02 -5.03
CA SER A 32 9.56 -0.17 -5.75
C SER A 32 9.63 -1.41 -4.85
N GLU A 33 9.29 -2.58 -5.38
CA GLU A 33 9.32 -3.87 -4.65
C GLU A 33 8.38 -3.98 -3.43
N ALA A 34 7.57 -2.97 -3.09
CA ALA A 34 6.58 -3.09 -2.03
C ALA A 34 5.51 -4.13 -2.40
N VAL A 35 5.11 -4.92 -1.41
CA VAL A 35 4.08 -5.96 -1.52
C VAL A 35 2.95 -5.65 -0.55
N LEU A 36 1.78 -5.35 -1.09
CA LEU A 36 0.55 -5.18 -0.32
C LEU A 36 -0.36 -6.38 -0.56
N GLY A 37 -0.79 -7.02 0.52
CA GLY A 37 -1.74 -8.13 0.50
C GLY A 37 -3.13 -7.75 -0.02
N GLN A 38 -4.09 -8.63 0.23
CA GLN A 38 -5.49 -8.43 -0.12
C GLN A 38 -6.19 -7.50 0.87
N ASN A 39 -7.17 -6.72 0.38
CA ASN A 39 -8.00 -5.84 1.20
C ASN A 39 -7.21 -4.80 2.04
N VAL A 40 -6.02 -4.42 1.61
CA VAL A 40 -5.20 -3.39 2.25
C VAL A 40 -5.74 -2.01 1.91
N VAL A 41 -5.83 -1.13 2.91
CA VAL A 41 -6.17 0.28 2.72
C VAL A 41 -4.95 1.14 3.00
N VAL A 42 -4.44 1.84 1.98
CA VAL A 42 -3.38 2.85 2.13
C VAL A 42 -4.01 4.24 2.07
N GLY A 43 -4.08 4.90 3.22
CA GLY A 43 -4.71 6.20 3.41
C GLY A 43 -4.00 7.35 2.70
N ARG A 44 -4.66 8.51 2.68
CA ARG A 44 -4.18 9.72 2.01
C ARG A 44 -2.80 10.11 2.54
N GLY A 45 -1.85 10.36 1.64
CA GLY A 45 -0.53 10.87 2.02
C GLY A 45 0.35 9.87 2.77
N ALA A 46 -0.05 8.61 2.89
CA ALA A 46 0.78 7.58 3.52
C ALA A 46 2.00 7.25 2.64
N TYR A 47 3.10 6.86 3.28
CA TYR A 47 4.32 6.41 2.61
C TYR A 47 4.55 4.93 2.91
N ILE A 48 4.72 4.13 1.86
CA ILE A 48 5.12 2.73 1.89
C ILE A 48 6.46 2.62 1.19
N GLY A 49 7.50 2.29 1.95
CA GLY A 49 8.87 2.20 1.47
C GLY A 49 9.17 1.01 0.55
N GLU A 50 10.33 1.07 -0.10
CA GLU A 50 10.88 0.04 -0.97
C GLU A 50 10.99 -1.33 -0.26
N GLY A 51 10.44 -2.37 -0.87
CA GLY A 51 10.46 -3.72 -0.29
C GLY A 51 9.67 -3.91 1.00
N VAL A 52 8.85 -2.94 1.43
CA VAL A 52 7.93 -3.11 2.56
C VAL A 52 6.89 -4.16 2.23
N HIS A 53 6.64 -5.07 3.17
CA HIS A 53 5.58 -6.08 3.07
C HIS A 53 4.44 -5.76 4.04
N VAL A 54 3.22 -5.70 3.51
CA VAL A 54 1.99 -5.52 4.29
C VAL A 54 1.08 -6.71 4.04
N GLY A 55 0.70 -7.40 5.11
CA GLY A 55 -0.22 -8.54 5.10
C GLY A 55 -1.65 -8.16 4.72
N ASP A 56 -2.52 -9.15 4.76
CA ASP A 56 -3.91 -9.00 4.34
C ASP A 56 -4.72 -8.19 5.36
N ASN A 57 -5.73 -7.47 4.87
CA ASN A 57 -6.72 -6.72 5.65
C ASN A 57 -6.17 -5.49 6.43
N CYS A 58 -4.89 -5.15 6.24
CA CYS A 58 -4.25 -3.98 6.85
C CYS A 58 -4.88 -2.64 6.50
N LYS A 59 -4.89 -1.73 7.48
CA LYS A 59 -5.28 -0.32 7.28
C LYS A 59 -4.16 0.62 7.69
N ILE A 60 -3.43 1.11 6.70
CA ILE A 60 -2.41 2.14 6.87
C ILE A 60 -3.11 3.50 6.80
N GLN A 61 -3.23 4.19 7.93
CA GLN A 61 -4.00 5.43 8.02
C GLN A 61 -3.28 6.61 7.37
N ASN A 62 -4.03 7.69 7.16
CA ASN A 62 -3.53 8.91 6.51
C ASN A 62 -2.21 9.39 7.13
N TYR A 63 -1.25 9.72 6.27
CA TYR A 63 0.08 10.23 6.64
C TYR A 63 0.94 9.29 7.50
N ALA A 64 0.57 8.02 7.64
CA ALA A 64 1.46 7.04 8.23
C ALA A 64 2.70 6.83 7.34
N LEU A 65 3.85 6.62 7.98
CA LEU A 65 5.12 6.34 7.30
C LEU A 65 5.56 4.93 7.68
N VAL A 66 5.64 4.04 6.69
CA VAL A 66 6.14 2.68 6.83
C VAL A 66 7.43 2.58 6.04
N TYR A 67 8.56 2.64 6.73
CA TYR A 67 9.88 2.61 6.11
C TYR A 67 10.40 1.20 5.91
N GLU A 68 11.33 1.09 4.98
CA GLU A 68 12.08 -0.08 4.61
C GLU A 68 12.90 -0.62 5.80
N PRO A 69 13.04 -1.95 5.98
CA PRO A 69 12.37 -3.06 5.28
C PRO A 69 11.22 -3.63 6.13
N ALA A 70 10.28 -2.79 6.58
CA ALA A 70 9.24 -3.23 7.51
C ALA A 70 8.36 -4.36 6.96
N LYS A 71 7.90 -5.23 7.87
CA LYS A 71 6.94 -6.30 7.60
C LYS A 71 5.78 -6.18 8.59
N LEU A 72 4.58 -6.00 8.06
CA LEU A 72 3.34 -5.94 8.82
C LEU A 72 2.58 -7.23 8.52
N GLU A 73 2.24 -7.98 9.56
CA GLU A 73 1.37 -9.16 9.45
C GLU A 73 -0.09 -8.74 9.21
N ASP A 74 -0.96 -9.72 8.95
CA ASP A 74 -2.39 -9.50 8.68
C ASP A 74 -3.12 -8.76 9.83
N GLY A 75 -4.11 -7.91 9.50
CA GLY A 75 -5.00 -7.31 10.51
C GLY A 75 -5.82 -6.08 10.11
#